data_AF-A0A9E0AII4-F1
#
_entry.id   AF-A0A9E0AII4-F1
#
_cell.length_a   1.000
_cell.length_b   1.000
_cell.length_c   1.000
_cell.angle_alpha   90.00
_cell.angle_beta   90.00
_cell.angle_gamma   90.00
#
_symmetry.space_group_name_H-M   'P 1'
#
loop_
_entity.id
_entity.type
_entity.pdbx_description
1 polymer ?
#
loop_
_entity_poly.entity_id
_entity_poly.type
_entity_poly.pdbx_seq_one_letter_code
_entity_poly.pdbx_strand_id
1 'polypeptide(L)'
;MKYIATVMLLCIGFISRAQQLYIYNKSDLKPLEGVLVYVPNSTNAVQSNTKGIADLTAFSSSDTLLIKLVGFQSQQFTKSALEAKSFKIYLSEVSFDLDEVVLTANKSEEKKIDIPQQIEVINARKIEQNNPQTSADLLLQTGKVYMQMSQQGGGSPILRGFEANRVLMVVDGVRLNNAVYRAGHLQNVITIDPNSIDRVEVMYGPGSVMYGSDALGGVMHFYTKRPQLSTTDKLLINGSSFVRYSSASNEKTGNVSVNIGGKKLASFTSFTYKDFGDLKAGANRPGAYPEFGKVLYYAQRINGADSMVKNKDYNVQKGAGYSQYDITQKFLYKAGKYIDVLLNVQYSNSTDVPRFDRLTEYSGSKLKFAEWYYGPQTRLFNSLTTEFKKENAFYKTARIILSQQSIDESRHDRRFNAVNKRSQIEKINIYALNADFIKDFKKKHELRYGAEVLLNKVNSKAHFEDITTGAISKAQTRYPDGGSDMNTIAAYLTHRWEINRKFILSSGARFSSVKLSSTFADTTVFPFPFADVNNTFTALNGSVGLVYLPGNDWRLSALGSSGFRAPNVDDATKFFDSKPGAVLVVPNSSLK
;
A
#
# COMPACT_ATOMS: atom_id res chain seq x y z
N MET A 1 -39.44 -55.61 33.31
CA MET A 1 -39.07 -54.22 33.68
C MET A 1 -37.80 -53.69 33.02
N LYS A 2 -36.81 -54.50 32.59
CA LYS A 2 -35.58 -54.00 31.94
C LYS A 2 -35.77 -53.38 30.54
N TYR A 3 -36.74 -53.85 29.74
CA TYR A 3 -36.98 -53.30 28.38
C TYR A 3 -37.75 -51.97 28.35
N ILE A 4 -38.53 -51.65 29.39
CA ILE A 4 -39.29 -50.39 29.46
C ILE A 4 -38.35 -49.22 29.79
N ALA A 5 -37.34 -49.44 30.63
CA ALA A 5 -36.35 -48.41 30.96
C ALA A 5 -35.46 -48.04 29.76
N THR A 6 -35.09 -49.00 28.91
CA THR A 6 -34.25 -48.75 27.72
C THR A 6 -35.01 -47.99 26.63
N VAL A 7 -36.30 -48.27 26.44
CA VAL A 7 -37.16 -47.51 25.50
C VAL A 7 -37.42 -46.10 26.02
N MET A 8 -37.59 -45.91 27.33
CA MET A 8 -37.76 -44.58 27.94
C MET A 8 -36.49 -43.72 27.83
N LEU A 9 -35.29 -44.30 28.01
CA LEU A 9 -34.01 -43.59 27.81
C LEU A 9 -33.73 -43.22 26.35
N LEU A 10 -34.13 -44.07 25.39
CA LEU A 10 -34.06 -43.74 23.96
C LEU A 10 -35.05 -42.63 23.60
N CYS A 11 -36.29 -42.65 24.11
CA CYS A 11 -37.28 -41.59 23.88
C CYS A 11 -36.86 -40.25 24.51
N ILE A 12 -36.21 -40.24 25.69
CA ILE A 12 -35.70 -39.00 26.31
C ILE A 12 -34.56 -38.39 25.49
N GLY A 13 -33.70 -39.20 24.87
CA GLY A 13 -32.64 -38.72 23.96
C GLY A 13 -33.16 -38.15 22.63
N PHE A 14 -34.33 -38.59 22.16
CA PHE A 14 -35.00 -38.00 21.00
C PHE A 14 -35.73 -36.68 21.34
N ILE A 15 -36.32 -36.58 22.53
CA ILE A 15 -36.99 -35.35 22.99
C ILE A 15 -35.97 -34.22 23.22
N SER A 16 -34.77 -34.52 23.71
CA SER A 16 -33.72 -33.49 23.92
C SER A 16 -33.12 -32.97 22.60
N ARG A 17 -33.16 -33.76 21.52
CA ARG A 17 -32.70 -33.33 20.18
C ARG A 17 -33.69 -32.45 19.44
N ALA A 18 -34.97 -32.50 19.78
CA ALA A 18 -36.01 -31.68 19.17
C ALA A 18 -36.05 -30.22 19.66
N GLN A 19 -35.19 -29.87 20.63
CA GLN A 19 -35.13 -28.57 21.26
C GLN A 19 -33.89 -27.76 20.86
N GLN A 20 -32.99 -28.30 20.04
CA GLN A 20 -31.74 -27.64 19.66
C GLN A 20 -31.58 -27.56 18.15
N LEU A 21 -31.42 -26.35 17.62
CA LEU A 21 -31.13 -26.07 16.22
C LEU A 21 -29.63 -25.89 16.01
N TYR A 22 -29.07 -26.65 15.07
CA TYR A 22 -27.66 -26.58 14.69
C TYR A 22 -27.51 -25.82 13.37
N ILE A 23 -26.70 -24.76 13.40
CA ILE A 23 -26.57 -23.80 12.31
C ILE A 23 -25.11 -23.72 11.86
N TYR A 24 -24.88 -24.04 10.60
CA TYR A 24 -23.54 -24.08 10.00
C TYR A 24 -23.46 -23.18 8.78
N ASN A 25 -22.25 -22.75 8.45
CA ASN A 25 -21.97 -22.13 7.17
C ASN A 25 -22.03 -23.19 6.07
N LYS A 26 -22.72 -22.88 4.96
CA LYS A 26 -22.80 -23.78 3.81
C LYS A 26 -21.46 -23.94 3.08
N SER A 27 -20.58 -22.94 3.11
CA SER A 27 -19.33 -22.92 2.34
C SER A 27 -18.21 -23.75 2.97
N ASP A 28 -17.97 -23.59 4.27
CA ASP A 28 -16.86 -24.22 5.00
C ASP A 28 -17.30 -25.20 6.09
N LEU A 29 -18.61 -25.39 6.26
CA LEU A 29 -19.24 -26.30 7.24
C LEU A 29 -18.91 -25.98 8.71
N LYS A 30 -18.35 -24.80 9.00
CA LYS A 30 -18.07 -24.38 10.38
C LYS A 30 -19.36 -23.95 11.11
N PRO A 31 -19.43 -24.14 12.44
CA PRO A 31 -20.56 -23.65 13.23
C PRO A 31 -20.64 -22.13 13.20
N LEU A 32 -21.86 -21.59 13.15
CA LEU A 32 -22.11 -20.15 13.13
C LEU A 32 -22.58 -19.67 14.50
N GLU A 33 -21.76 -18.85 15.17
CA GLU A 33 -22.11 -18.20 16.43
C GLU A 33 -22.93 -16.91 16.21
N GLY A 34 -23.83 -16.58 17.15
CA GLY A 34 -24.55 -15.32 17.16
C GLY A 34 -25.70 -15.22 16.16
N VAL A 35 -26.07 -16.32 15.50
CA VAL A 35 -27.25 -16.39 14.63
C VAL A 35 -28.49 -16.15 15.48
N LEU A 36 -29.27 -15.14 15.13
CA LEU A 36 -30.52 -14.79 15.79
C LEU A 36 -31.67 -15.63 15.22
N VAL A 37 -32.41 -16.31 16.09
CA VAL A 37 -33.62 -17.08 15.77
C VAL A 37 -34.79 -16.46 16.52
N TYR A 38 -35.80 -15.97 15.82
CA TYR A 38 -36.92 -15.26 16.45
C TYR A 38 -38.22 -15.39 15.66
N VAL A 39 -39.34 -15.10 16.32
CA VAL A 39 -40.65 -15.00 15.67
C VAL A 39 -40.97 -13.53 15.38
N PRO A 40 -41.36 -13.15 14.15
CA PRO A 40 -41.78 -11.77 13.86
C PRO A 40 -42.86 -11.28 14.82
N ASN A 41 -42.73 -10.05 15.32
CA ASN A 41 -43.69 -9.42 16.24
C ASN A 41 -43.88 -10.13 17.59
N SER A 42 -42.94 -10.98 17.99
CA SER A 42 -42.88 -11.61 19.32
C SER A 42 -41.63 -11.16 20.08
N THR A 43 -41.67 -11.24 21.40
CA THR A 43 -40.50 -11.04 22.27
C THR A 43 -39.60 -12.28 22.35
N ASN A 44 -40.03 -13.41 21.79
CA ASN A 44 -39.27 -14.67 21.81
C ASN A 44 -38.15 -14.63 20.76
N ALA A 45 -36.91 -14.54 21.23
CA ALA A 45 -35.70 -14.59 20.42
C ALA A 45 -34.58 -15.32 21.16
N VAL A 46 -33.78 -16.09 20.43
CA VAL A 46 -32.60 -16.79 20.94
C VAL A 46 -31.42 -16.59 20.00
N GLN A 47 -30.21 -16.73 20.52
CA GLN A 47 -28.98 -16.68 19.71
C GLN A 47 -28.23 -18.01 19.80
N SER A 48 -27.55 -18.38 18.72
CA SER A 48 -26.65 -19.53 18.72
C SER A 48 -25.34 -19.22 19.44
N ASN A 49 -24.79 -20.23 20.13
CA ASN A 49 -23.51 -20.15 20.84
C ASN A 49 -22.30 -20.42 19.92
N THR A 50 -21.09 -20.43 20.49
CA THR A 50 -19.81 -20.74 19.81
C THR A 50 -19.79 -22.08 19.05
N LYS A 51 -20.71 -23.01 19.36
CA LYS A 51 -20.86 -24.31 18.68
C LYS A 51 -21.97 -24.30 17.62
N GLY A 52 -22.58 -23.14 17.33
CA GLY A 52 -23.66 -22.99 16.36
C GLY A 52 -24.99 -23.57 16.82
N ILE A 53 -25.20 -23.73 18.12
CA ILE A 53 -26.41 -24.34 18.70
C ILE A 53 -27.33 -23.24 19.26
N ALA A 54 -28.58 -23.21 18.80
CA ALA A 54 -29.65 -22.35 19.32
C ALA A 54 -30.74 -23.19 20.02
N ASP A 55 -31.17 -22.76 21.21
CA ASP A 55 -32.20 -23.44 22.00
C ASP A 55 -33.61 -23.01 21.56
N LEU A 56 -34.38 -23.95 21.03
CA LEU A 56 -35.73 -23.72 20.52
C LEU A 56 -36.84 -24.00 21.55
N THR A 57 -36.52 -24.19 22.83
CA THR A 57 -37.50 -24.53 23.88
C THR A 57 -38.60 -23.46 24.02
N ALA A 58 -38.27 -22.20 23.80
CA ALA A 58 -39.20 -21.07 23.91
C ALA A 58 -40.20 -20.92 22.74
N PHE A 59 -40.15 -21.80 21.73
CA PHE A 59 -40.98 -21.70 20.52
C PHE A 59 -41.94 -22.89 20.38
N SER A 60 -43.16 -22.61 19.91
CA SER A 60 -44.19 -23.60 19.61
C SER A 60 -43.95 -24.28 18.25
N SER A 61 -44.50 -25.47 18.04
CA SER A 61 -44.30 -26.25 16.80
C SER A 61 -44.84 -25.54 15.54
N SER A 62 -45.89 -24.72 15.70
CA SER A 62 -46.48 -23.89 14.64
C SER A 62 -45.77 -22.56 14.41
N ASP A 63 -44.81 -22.19 15.25
CA ASP A 63 -44.14 -20.89 15.15
C ASP A 63 -43.28 -20.84 13.90
N THR A 64 -43.37 -19.71 13.19
CA THR A 64 -42.53 -19.44 12.03
C THR A 64 -41.29 -18.69 12.47
N LEU A 65 -40.15 -19.37 12.48
CA LEU A 65 -38.86 -18.89 12.94
C LEU A 65 -38.12 -18.21 11.80
N LEU A 66 -37.74 -16.95 11.99
CA LEU A 66 -36.75 -16.26 11.17
C LEU A 66 -35.36 -16.49 11.75
N ILE A 67 -34.46 -17.01 10.92
CA ILE A 67 -33.06 -17.26 11.24
C ILE A 67 -32.21 -16.24 10.48
N LYS A 68 -31.49 -15.40 11.21
CA LYS A 68 -30.75 -14.27 10.66
C LYS A 68 -29.37 -14.13 11.30
N LEU A 69 -28.36 -13.98 10.46
CA LEU A 69 -27.01 -13.58 10.84
C LEU A 69 -26.51 -12.55 9.83
N VAL A 70 -25.81 -11.52 10.29
CA VAL A 70 -25.23 -10.50 9.40
C VAL A 70 -24.22 -11.19 8.47
N GLY A 71 -24.30 -10.93 7.16
CA GLY A 71 -23.46 -11.61 6.15
C GLY A 71 -24.08 -12.86 5.53
N PHE A 72 -25.26 -13.32 6.00
CA PHE A 72 -25.87 -14.58 5.57
C PHE A 72 -27.32 -14.42 5.10
N GLN A 73 -27.73 -15.24 4.13
CA GLN A 73 -29.08 -15.22 3.58
C GLN A 73 -30.04 -15.66 4.67
N SER A 74 -30.98 -14.79 5.02
CA SER A 74 -31.99 -15.13 6.04
C SER A 74 -32.86 -16.28 5.54
N GLN A 75 -33.17 -17.22 6.42
CA GLN A 75 -34.03 -18.35 6.14
C GLN A 75 -35.22 -18.34 7.09
N GLN A 76 -36.34 -18.91 6.65
CA GLN A 76 -37.57 -18.99 7.42
C GLN A 76 -38.07 -20.43 7.40
N PHE A 77 -38.33 -20.97 8.58
CA PHE A 77 -38.91 -22.31 8.74
C PHE A 77 -39.93 -22.28 9.85
N THR A 78 -40.99 -23.08 9.75
CA THR A 78 -41.75 -23.44 10.94
C THR A 78 -40.92 -24.39 11.81
N LYS A 79 -41.11 -24.38 13.13
CA LYS A 79 -40.41 -25.33 14.01
C LYS A 79 -40.69 -26.79 13.61
N SER A 80 -41.92 -27.10 13.20
CA SER A 80 -42.28 -28.41 12.62
C SER A 80 -41.51 -28.76 11.34
N ALA A 81 -41.25 -27.79 10.46
CA ALA A 81 -40.48 -28.05 9.24
C ALA A 81 -38.99 -28.32 9.50
N LEU A 82 -38.46 -27.87 10.65
CA LEU A 82 -37.09 -28.18 11.08
C LEU A 82 -36.93 -29.64 11.54
N GLU A 83 -38.00 -30.30 11.98
CA GLU A 83 -37.99 -31.73 12.34
C GLU A 83 -37.63 -32.60 11.14
N ALA A 84 -38.22 -32.31 9.97
CA ALA A 84 -37.90 -32.98 8.71
C ALA A 84 -36.44 -32.78 8.26
N LYS A 85 -35.74 -31.79 8.83
CA LYS A 85 -34.33 -31.49 8.59
C LYS A 85 -33.43 -31.91 9.76
N SER A 86 -33.94 -32.69 10.70
CA SER A 86 -33.21 -33.11 11.92
C SER A 86 -32.63 -31.92 12.69
N PHE A 87 -33.32 -30.77 12.70
CA PHE A 87 -32.87 -29.52 13.31
C PHE A 87 -31.46 -29.08 12.90
N LYS A 88 -31.07 -29.37 11.65
CA LYS A 88 -29.80 -28.95 11.08
C LYS A 88 -30.03 -28.12 9.83
N ILE A 89 -29.47 -26.91 9.82
CA ILE A 89 -29.59 -25.98 8.69
C ILE A 89 -28.23 -25.41 8.31
N TYR A 90 -28.14 -24.98 7.05
CA TYR A 90 -26.95 -24.36 6.49
C TYR A 90 -27.32 -23.00 5.93
N LEU A 91 -26.68 -21.95 6.44
CA LEU A 91 -26.84 -20.60 5.91
C LEU A 91 -25.84 -20.38 4.79
N SER A 92 -26.32 -19.90 3.65
CA SER A 92 -25.47 -19.41 2.57
C SER A 92 -25.02 -18.00 2.91
N GLU A 93 -23.73 -17.69 2.73
CA GLU A 93 -23.26 -16.31 2.74
C GLU A 93 -24.00 -15.52 1.65
N VAL A 94 -24.51 -14.33 1.98
CA VAL A 94 -24.92 -13.39 0.93
C VAL A 94 -23.64 -12.72 0.46
N SER A 95 -23.36 -12.77 -0.83
CA SER A 95 -22.56 -11.73 -1.46
C SER A 95 -23.37 -10.45 -1.38
N PHE A 96 -23.31 -9.76 -0.25
CA PHE A 96 -23.64 -8.35 -0.27
C PHE A 96 -22.64 -7.75 -1.25
N ASP A 97 -23.11 -7.26 -2.40
CA ASP A 97 -22.55 -6.02 -2.94
C ASP A 97 -22.87 -4.96 -1.89
N LEU A 98 -22.15 -5.00 -0.76
CA LEU A 98 -21.96 -3.85 0.08
C LEU A 98 -21.39 -2.83 -0.88
N ASP A 99 -22.15 -1.75 -1.16
CA ASP A 99 -21.66 -0.60 -1.91
C ASP A 99 -20.22 -0.36 -1.47
N GLU A 100 -19.26 -0.70 -2.33
CA GLU A 100 -17.87 -0.79 -1.92
C GLU A 100 -17.48 0.59 -1.39
N VAL A 101 -17.21 0.67 -0.10
CA VAL A 101 -16.93 1.95 0.55
C VAL A 101 -15.46 2.26 0.34
N VAL A 102 -15.19 3.36 -0.34
CA VAL A 102 -13.85 3.93 -0.43
C VAL A 102 -13.69 5.00 0.65
N LEU A 103 -12.51 5.07 1.22
CA LEU A 103 -12.11 6.20 2.04
C LEU A 103 -11.44 7.20 1.09
N THR A 104 -12.13 8.27 0.75
CA THR A 104 -11.43 9.40 0.13
C THR A 104 -10.45 10.00 1.13
N ALA A 105 -9.48 10.83 0.70
CA ALA A 105 -8.31 11.18 1.52
C ALA A 105 -8.64 11.63 2.95
N ASN A 106 -9.82 12.19 3.23
CA ASN A 106 -10.24 12.65 4.57
C ASN A 106 -11.03 11.62 5.39
N LYS A 107 -10.99 10.35 4.98
CA LYS A 107 -11.50 9.19 5.73
C LYS A 107 -13.01 9.21 6.02
N SER A 108 -13.79 9.92 5.22
CA SER A 108 -15.23 9.71 5.12
C SER A 108 -15.50 8.52 4.22
N GLU A 109 -16.34 7.63 4.71
CA GLU A 109 -16.86 6.50 3.97
C GLU A 109 -17.74 7.02 2.83
N GLU A 110 -17.25 6.91 1.60
CA GLU A 110 -18.00 7.22 0.39
C GLU A 110 -18.31 5.93 -0.36
N LYS A 111 -19.53 5.82 -0.88
CA LYS A 111 -19.87 4.73 -1.76
C LYS A 111 -19.11 4.93 -3.06
N LYS A 112 -18.40 3.90 -3.52
CA LYS A 112 -17.72 3.90 -4.83
C LYS A 112 -18.66 4.26 -5.97
N ILE A 113 -19.95 3.94 -5.85
CA ILE A 113 -20.98 4.24 -6.85
C ILE A 113 -21.19 5.75 -7.03
N ASP A 114 -20.94 6.57 -6.01
CA ASP A 114 -21.20 8.01 -5.99
C ASP A 114 -20.03 8.84 -6.55
N ILE A 115 -18.89 8.21 -6.78
CA ILE A 115 -17.65 8.89 -7.19
C ILE A 115 -17.49 8.76 -8.71
N PRO A 116 -17.16 9.83 -9.44
CA PRO A 116 -16.98 9.75 -10.90
C PRO A 116 -15.66 9.07 -11.32
N GLN A 117 -14.63 9.11 -10.47
CA GLN A 117 -13.33 8.50 -10.73
C GLN A 117 -13.38 6.97 -10.66
N GLN A 118 -12.57 6.28 -11.47
CA GLN A 118 -12.39 4.84 -11.33
C GLN A 118 -11.45 4.56 -10.16
N ILE A 119 -11.90 3.71 -9.23
CA ILE A 119 -11.14 3.31 -8.04
C ILE A 119 -11.10 1.78 -7.98
N GLU A 120 -9.92 1.23 -7.71
CA GLU A 120 -9.73 -0.18 -7.35
C GLU A 120 -9.39 -0.27 -5.86
N VAL A 121 -10.06 -1.17 -5.13
CA VAL A 121 -9.81 -1.38 -3.70
C VAL A 121 -9.28 -2.79 -3.49
N ILE A 122 -8.22 -2.89 -2.69
CA ILE A 122 -7.64 -4.15 -2.23
C ILE A 122 -7.77 -4.17 -0.72
N ASN A 123 -8.73 -4.91 -0.19
CA ASN A 123 -9.00 -4.99 1.25
C ASN A 123 -8.10 -6.01 1.96
N ALA A 124 -8.03 -5.94 3.29
CA ALA A 124 -7.23 -6.83 4.15
C ALA A 124 -7.46 -8.31 3.86
N ARG A 125 -8.71 -8.73 3.64
CA ARG A 125 -9.04 -10.14 3.35
C ARG A 125 -8.38 -10.61 2.06
N LYS A 126 -8.42 -9.79 0.99
CA LYS A 126 -7.77 -10.10 -0.28
C LYS A 126 -6.25 -10.12 -0.15
N ILE A 127 -5.68 -9.21 0.66
CA ILE A 127 -4.24 -9.19 0.98
C ILE A 127 -3.83 -10.49 1.68
N GLU A 128 -4.56 -10.89 2.71
CA GLU A 128 -4.29 -12.11 3.48
C GLU A 128 -4.44 -13.38 2.64
N GLN A 129 -5.49 -13.47 1.82
CA GLN A 129 -5.72 -14.61 0.91
C GLN A 129 -4.61 -14.75 -0.13
N ASN A 130 -4.15 -13.62 -0.67
CA ASN A 130 -3.14 -13.62 -1.73
C ASN A 130 -1.71 -13.77 -1.19
N ASN A 131 -1.47 -13.41 0.07
CA ASN A 131 -0.18 -13.51 0.77
C ASN A 131 1.03 -13.03 -0.09
N PRO A 132 1.04 -11.76 -0.53
CA PRO A 132 2.07 -11.23 -1.43
C PRO A 132 3.45 -11.11 -0.75
N GLN A 133 4.55 -11.30 -1.50
CA GLN A 133 5.91 -11.16 -0.93
C GLN A 133 6.25 -9.69 -0.66
N THR A 134 5.83 -8.80 -1.56
CA THR A 134 6.06 -7.36 -1.50
C THR A 134 4.79 -6.58 -1.84
N SER A 135 4.78 -5.27 -1.56
CA SER A 135 3.70 -4.39 -2.02
C SER A 135 3.63 -4.26 -3.55
N ALA A 136 4.73 -4.56 -4.27
CA ALA A 136 4.70 -4.66 -5.72
C ALA A 136 3.87 -5.86 -6.20
N ASP A 137 4.05 -7.04 -5.57
CA ASP A 137 3.26 -8.24 -5.87
C ASP A 137 1.78 -8.04 -5.54
N LEU A 138 1.51 -7.35 -4.42
CA LEU A 138 0.15 -6.99 -4.00
C LEU A 138 -0.58 -6.20 -5.09
N LEU A 139 0.05 -5.17 -5.64
CA LEU A 139 -0.54 -4.34 -6.68
C LEU A 139 -0.74 -5.10 -8.00
N LEU A 140 0.23 -5.94 -8.37
CA LEU A 140 0.19 -6.72 -9.61
C LEU A 140 -1.03 -7.66 -9.66
N GLN A 141 -1.45 -8.20 -8.51
CA GLN A 141 -2.60 -9.10 -8.40
C GLN A 141 -3.95 -8.45 -8.70
N THR A 142 -4.02 -7.11 -8.85
CA THR A 142 -5.24 -6.43 -9.29
C THR A 142 -5.57 -6.70 -10.77
N GLY A 143 -4.57 -7.07 -11.58
CA GLY A 143 -4.69 -7.13 -13.04
C GLY A 143 -4.87 -5.76 -13.71
N LYS A 144 -4.85 -4.66 -12.94
CA LYS A 144 -5.07 -3.28 -13.44
C LYS A 144 -3.86 -2.37 -13.20
N VAL A 145 -2.99 -2.75 -12.28
CA VAL A 145 -1.69 -2.10 -12.06
C VAL A 145 -0.63 -2.99 -12.67
N TYR A 146 0.12 -2.45 -13.64
CA TYR A 146 1.27 -3.15 -14.19
C TYR A 146 2.49 -2.83 -13.35
N MET A 147 3.45 -3.76 -13.31
CA MET A 147 4.70 -3.57 -12.60
C MET A 147 5.86 -3.71 -13.57
N GLN A 148 6.79 -2.76 -13.55
CA GLN A 148 8.10 -2.97 -14.14
C GLN A 148 9.07 -3.42 -13.04
N MET A 149 9.77 -4.53 -13.29
CA MET A 149 10.74 -5.12 -12.37
C MET A 149 12.01 -5.48 -13.15
N SER A 150 13.07 -4.68 -13.01
CA SER A 150 14.40 -4.99 -13.56
C SER A 150 15.26 -5.86 -12.64
N GLN A 151 14.82 -6.06 -11.40
CA GLN A 151 15.52 -6.78 -10.34
C GLN A 151 14.51 -7.29 -9.32
N GLN A 152 14.92 -8.23 -8.47
CA GLN A 152 14.07 -8.86 -7.46
C GLN A 152 13.64 -7.89 -6.35
N GLY A 153 14.58 -7.09 -5.81
CA GLY A 153 14.26 -6.00 -4.87
C GLY A 153 13.81 -4.73 -5.59
N GLY A 154 12.86 -4.85 -6.50
CA GLY A 154 12.34 -3.73 -7.29
C GLY A 154 10.85 -3.83 -7.54
N GLY A 155 10.29 -2.80 -8.17
CA GLY A 155 8.88 -2.77 -8.53
C GLY A 155 8.40 -1.35 -8.77
N SER A 156 8.29 -0.95 -10.04
CA SER A 156 7.75 0.33 -10.46
C SER A 156 6.30 0.17 -10.89
N PRO A 157 5.31 0.68 -10.12
CA PRO A 157 3.92 0.62 -10.53
C PRO A 157 3.67 1.50 -11.77
N ILE A 158 2.85 0.97 -12.67
CA ILE A 158 2.42 1.62 -13.90
C ILE A 158 0.89 1.66 -13.92
N LEU A 159 0.35 2.87 -14.00
CA LEU A 159 -1.08 3.14 -14.10
C LEU A 159 -1.38 3.71 -15.48
N ARG A 160 -1.99 2.91 -16.36
CA ARG A 160 -2.39 3.32 -17.73
C ARG A 160 -1.23 3.96 -18.53
N GLY A 161 -0.03 3.40 -18.41
CA GLY A 161 1.18 3.88 -19.08
C GLY A 161 1.95 4.97 -18.34
N PHE A 162 1.38 5.59 -17.30
CA PHE A 162 2.12 6.47 -16.40
C PHE A 162 2.88 5.66 -15.37
N GLU A 163 4.13 6.04 -15.09
CA GLU A 163 4.97 5.38 -14.11
C GLU A 163 5.73 6.37 -13.22
N ALA A 164 6.33 5.82 -12.17
CA ALA A 164 7.34 6.48 -11.35
C ALA A 164 6.85 7.82 -10.75
N ASN A 165 7.54 8.93 -11.01
CA ASN A 165 7.18 10.24 -10.45
C ASN A 165 5.84 10.82 -10.94
N ARG A 166 5.12 10.14 -11.85
CA ARG A 166 3.77 10.52 -12.31
C ARG A 166 2.65 9.71 -11.65
N VAL A 167 3.01 8.75 -10.80
CA VAL A 167 2.08 7.98 -9.97
C VAL A 167 2.36 8.34 -8.51
N LEU A 168 1.35 8.81 -7.80
CA LEU A 168 1.52 9.27 -6.42
C LEU A 168 1.30 8.12 -5.43
N MET A 169 2.28 7.87 -4.56
CA MET A 169 2.16 6.94 -3.44
C MET A 169 1.86 7.70 -2.16
N VAL A 170 0.86 7.24 -1.41
CA VAL A 170 0.41 7.84 -0.14
C VAL A 170 0.28 6.75 0.91
N VAL A 171 0.82 6.97 2.11
CA VAL A 171 0.64 6.09 3.28
C VAL A 171 -0.05 6.88 4.37
N ASP A 172 -1.23 6.43 4.80
CA ASP A 172 -2.04 7.08 5.85
C ASP A 172 -2.21 8.61 5.67
N GLY A 173 -2.39 9.06 4.42
CA GLY A 173 -2.52 10.48 4.07
C GLY A 173 -1.20 11.24 3.86
N VAL A 174 -0.04 10.60 4.03
CA VAL A 174 1.28 11.22 3.79
C VAL A 174 1.87 10.75 2.46
N ARG A 175 2.28 11.70 1.62
CA ARG A 175 2.98 11.44 0.34
C ARG A 175 4.35 10.79 0.57
N LEU A 176 4.68 9.77 -0.22
CA LEU A 176 6.03 9.19 -0.27
C LEU A 176 6.89 9.72 -1.42
N ASN A 177 6.28 10.24 -2.49
CA ASN A 177 7.00 10.82 -3.61
C ASN A 177 7.89 11.98 -3.15
N ASN A 178 9.15 11.98 -3.61
CA ASN A 178 10.15 12.94 -3.16
C ASN A 178 10.88 13.61 -4.34
N ALA A 179 11.75 14.56 -4.01
CA ALA A 179 12.44 15.40 -4.99
C ALA A 179 13.36 14.64 -5.97
N VAL A 180 13.80 13.41 -5.64
CA VAL A 180 14.70 12.60 -6.49
C VAL A 180 13.99 11.46 -7.21
N TYR A 181 12.66 11.38 -7.13
CA TYR A 181 11.89 10.38 -7.87
C TYR A 181 11.99 10.65 -9.37
N ARG A 182 12.60 9.70 -10.08
CA ARG A 182 12.87 9.81 -11.51
C ARG A 182 11.64 9.57 -12.37
N ALA A 183 11.73 9.99 -13.63
CA ALA A 183 10.68 9.77 -14.63
C ALA A 183 10.57 8.32 -15.14
N GLY A 184 11.58 7.48 -14.87
CA GLY A 184 11.60 6.05 -15.20
C GLY A 184 11.51 5.16 -13.96
N HIS A 185 11.62 3.84 -14.15
CA HIS A 185 11.28 2.83 -13.14
C HIS A 185 11.76 3.14 -11.70
N LEU A 186 10.86 3.17 -10.73
CA LEU A 186 11.17 3.34 -9.30
C LEU A 186 10.94 2.03 -8.55
N GLN A 187 11.53 1.89 -7.36
CA GLN A 187 11.48 0.62 -6.61
C GLN A 187 10.82 0.78 -5.25
N ASN A 188 10.55 2.03 -4.86
CA ASN A 188 10.29 2.42 -3.48
C ASN A 188 8.95 1.87 -2.93
N VAL A 189 8.04 1.37 -3.77
CA VAL A 189 6.78 0.76 -3.31
C VAL A 189 7.02 -0.43 -2.38
N ILE A 190 8.13 -1.17 -2.57
CA ILE A 190 8.47 -2.34 -1.76
C ILE A 190 8.87 -1.98 -0.33
N THR A 191 9.13 -0.70 -0.05
CA THR A 191 9.41 -0.20 1.32
C THR A 191 8.15 -0.07 2.18
N ILE A 192 6.98 -0.34 1.60
CA ILE A 192 5.70 -0.45 2.31
C ILE A 192 5.46 -1.93 2.57
N ASP A 193 5.27 -2.31 3.82
CA ASP A 193 5.05 -3.71 4.17
C ASP A 193 3.60 -4.14 3.91
N PRO A 194 3.34 -5.13 3.02
CA PRO A 194 1.98 -5.63 2.79
C PRO A 194 1.30 -6.15 4.06
N ASN A 195 2.06 -6.63 5.06
CA ASN A 195 1.49 -7.22 6.27
C ASN A 195 0.95 -6.20 7.27
N SER A 196 1.43 -4.95 7.19
CA SER A 196 0.90 -3.84 7.98
C SER A 196 -0.26 -3.12 7.29
N ILE A 197 -0.59 -3.45 6.05
CA ILE A 197 -1.67 -2.81 5.27
C ILE A 197 -3.05 -3.36 5.69
N ASP A 198 -4.00 -2.45 5.84
CA ASP A 198 -5.43 -2.72 6.02
C ASP A 198 -6.17 -2.70 4.69
N ARG A 199 -5.87 -1.70 3.84
CA ARG A 199 -6.39 -1.64 2.48
C ARG A 199 -5.49 -0.81 1.58
N VAL A 200 -5.57 -1.05 0.28
CA VAL A 200 -5.01 -0.19 -0.75
C VAL A 200 -6.14 0.33 -1.63
N GLU A 201 -6.12 1.62 -1.92
CA GLU A 201 -7.02 2.23 -2.89
C GLU A 201 -6.20 2.82 -4.04
N VAL A 202 -6.51 2.39 -5.26
CA VAL A 202 -5.87 2.89 -6.48
C VAL A 202 -6.87 3.74 -7.25
N MET A 203 -6.65 5.05 -7.24
CA MET A 203 -7.47 6.04 -7.93
C MET A 203 -6.80 6.40 -9.25
N TYR A 204 -7.48 6.20 -10.38
CA TYR A 204 -6.87 6.39 -11.70
C TYR A 204 -7.05 7.83 -12.23
N GLY A 205 -5.98 8.39 -12.80
CA GLY A 205 -5.97 9.70 -13.45
C GLY A 205 -5.87 10.90 -12.48
N PRO A 206 -5.78 12.13 -13.02
CA PRO A 206 -5.43 13.33 -12.26
C PRO A 206 -6.60 13.97 -11.48
N GLY A 207 -7.76 13.32 -11.39
CA GLY A 207 -8.95 13.83 -10.69
C GLY A 207 -8.79 13.95 -9.17
N SER A 208 -7.64 13.56 -8.62
CA SER A 208 -7.36 13.48 -7.20
C SER A 208 -6.70 14.76 -6.64
N VAL A 209 -7.30 15.93 -6.90
CA VAL A 209 -6.78 17.26 -6.51
C VAL A 209 -6.47 17.40 -5.01
N MET A 210 -7.08 16.58 -4.17
CA MET A 210 -6.83 16.52 -2.73
C MET A 210 -5.45 15.92 -2.39
N TYR A 211 -4.96 14.95 -3.17
CA TYR A 211 -3.67 14.28 -2.90
C TYR A 211 -2.49 14.96 -3.60
N GLY A 212 -2.73 15.69 -4.69
CA GLY A 212 -1.70 16.42 -5.43
C GLY A 212 -2.05 16.65 -6.89
N SER A 213 -1.59 17.76 -7.46
CA SER A 213 -1.75 18.09 -8.88
C SER A 213 -0.85 17.25 -9.80
N ASP A 214 0.22 16.66 -9.27
CA ASP A 214 1.25 15.90 -9.97
C ASP A 214 0.95 14.40 -10.10
N ALA A 215 -0.17 13.93 -9.55
CA ALA A 215 -0.66 12.56 -9.67
C ALA A 215 -1.28 12.27 -11.06
N LEU A 216 -0.52 12.51 -12.13
CA LEU A 216 -1.00 12.44 -13.52
C LEU A 216 -1.59 11.06 -13.88
N GLY A 217 -0.92 9.98 -13.47
CA GLY A 217 -1.37 8.60 -13.66
C GLY A 217 -2.43 8.17 -12.65
N GLY A 218 -2.47 8.83 -11.49
CA GLY A 218 -3.33 8.48 -10.37
C GLY A 218 -2.59 8.40 -9.04
N VAL A 219 -3.32 7.94 -8.02
CA VAL A 219 -2.88 7.83 -6.63
C VAL A 219 -3.03 6.39 -6.17
N MET A 220 -2.01 5.85 -5.52
CA MET A 220 -2.05 4.61 -4.75
C MET A 220 -1.97 4.96 -3.27
N HIS A 221 -3.09 4.81 -2.57
CA HIS A 221 -3.19 5.10 -1.15
C HIS A 221 -3.18 3.80 -0.34
N PHE A 222 -2.12 3.61 0.42
CA PHE A 222 -1.95 2.51 1.36
C PHE A 222 -2.41 2.96 2.74
N TYR A 223 -3.47 2.32 3.23
CA TYR A 223 -3.91 2.49 4.60
C TYR A 223 -3.32 1.37 5.42
N THR A 224 -2.57 1.69 6.47
CA THR A 224 -2.01 0.67 7.35
C THR A 224 -2.89 0.46 8.57
N LYS A 225 -2.90 -0.76 9.10
CA LYS A 225 -3.71 -1.21 10.24
C LYS A 225 -3.68 -0.18 11.37
N ARG A 226 -4.86 0.17 11.90
CA ARG A 226 -5.01 1.17 12.96
C ARG A 226 -5.13 0.47 14.32
N PRO A 227 -4.48 0.97 15.40
CA PRO A 227 -4.66 0.40 16.72
C PRO A 227 -6.14 0.39 17.14
N GLN A 228 -6.58 -0.74 17.69
CA GLN A 228 -7.92 -0.97 18.19
C GLN A 228 -7.95 -0.79 19.71
N LEU A 229 -8.86 0.05 20.19
CA LEU A 229 -9.12 0.28 21.60
C LEU A 229 -10.04 -0.82 22.16
N SER A 230 -9.93 -1.09 23.45
CA SER A 230 -10.89 -1.94 24.12
C SER A 230 -12.23 -1.24 24.30
N THR A 231 -13.30 -1.97 24.03
CA THR A 231 -14.69 -1.57 24.32
C THR A 231 -15.14 -1.98 25.73
N THR A 232 -14.32 -2.72 26.46
CA THR A 232 -14.60 -3.24 27.80
C THR A 232 -13.62 -2.67 28.83
N ASP A 233 -13.78 -3.06 30.11
CA ASP A 233 -12.80 -2.76 31.16
C ASP A 233 -11.51 -3.57 31.05
N LYS A 234 -11.49 -4.62 30.23
CA LYS A 234 -10.31 -5.47 30.04
C LYS A 234 -9.43 -4.90 28.92
N LEU A 235 -8.12 -5.18 29.00
CA LEU A 235 -7.21 -4.94 27.88
C LEU A 235 -7.61 -5.82 26.69
N LEU A 236 -7.68 -5.23 25.51
CA LEU A 236 -7.83 -5.93 24.24
C LEU A 236 -6.44 -6.31 23.74
N ILE A 237 -6.13 -7.61 23.65
CA ILE A 237 -4.87 -8.11 23.11
C ILE A 237 -5.19 -9.04 21.95
N ASN A 238 -4.85 -8.62 20.74
CA ASN A 238 -5.02 -9.41 19.52
C ASN A 238 -3.65 -9.53 18.86
N GLY A 239 -3.31 -10.69 18.31
CA GLY A 239 -2.06 -10.87 17.60
C GLY A 239 -2.21 -11.81 16.42
N SER A 240 -1.31 -11.67 15.45
CA SER A 240 -1.17 -12.58 14.32
C SER A 240 0.29 -12.86 14.07
N SER A 241 0.59 -14.05 13.59
CA SER A 241 1.93 -14.39 13.13
C SER A 241 1.86 -15.38 11.99
N PHE A 242 2.81 -15.29 11.07
CA PHE A 242 2.97 -16.33 10.06
C PHE A 242 4.44 -16.48 9.67
N VAL A 243 4.73 -17.64 9.08
CA VAL A 243 5.96 -17.91 8.34
C VAL A 243 5.60 -18.36 6.94
N ARG A 244 6.43 -18.00 5.98
CA ARG A 244 6.22 -18.28 4.55
C ARG A 244 7.53 -18.71 3.93
N TYR A 245 7.44 -19.66 3.00
CA TYR A 245 8.55 -20.08 2.15
C TYR A 245 8.09 -20.14 0.68
N SER A 246 8.89 -19.58 -0.23
CA SER A 246 8.64 -19.64 -1.68
C SER A 246 9.84 -20.24 -2.39
N SER A 247 9.65 -21.39 -3.04
CA SER A 247 10.74 -22.15 -3.67
C SER A 247 11.35 -21.47 -4.89
N ALA A 248 10.57 -20.65 -5.62
CA ALA A 248 11.05 -19.99 -6.84
C ALA A 248 12.15 -18.95 -6.56
N SER A 249 12.08 -18.27 -5.41
CA SER A 249 13.07 -17.28 -4.96
C SER A 249 13.84 -17.72 -3.73
N ASN A 250 13.66 -18.97 -3.26
CA ASN A 250 14.11 -19.43 -1.95
C ASN A 250 13.76 -18.45 -0.81
N GLU A 251 12.65 -17.74 -0.98
CA GLU A 251 12.27 -16.66 -0.08
C GLU A 251 11.74 -17.21 1.23
N LYS A 252 12.11 -16.57 2.33
CA LYS A 252 11.61 -16.83 3.67
C LYS A 252 11.09 -15.52 4.24
N THR A 253 9.83 -15.50 4.67
CA THR A 253 9.24 -14.35 5.35
C THR A 253 8.69 -14.79 6.69
N GLY A 254 8.96 -14.00 7.72
CA GLY A 254 8.30 -14.09 9.02
C GLY A 254 7.64 -12.76 9.36
N ASN A 255 6.40 -12.81 9.84
CA ASN A 255 5.71 -11.64 10.37
C ASN A 255 5.12 -11.95 11.75
N VAL A 256 5.20 -10.96 12.63
CA VAL A 256 4.47 -10.94 13.90
C VAL A 256 3.82 -9.57 14.04
N SER A 257 2.52 -9.55 14.35
CA SER A 257 1.80 -8.32 14.67
C SER A 257 1.00 -8.47 15.96
N VAL A 258 0.92 -7.39 16.74
CA VAL A 258 0.23 -7.35 18.02
C VAL A 258 -0.49 -6.01 18.17
N ASN A 259 -1.75 -6.07 18.59
CA ASN A 259 -2.53 -4.93 19.04
C ASN A 259 -2.76 -5.03 20.55
N ILE A 260 -2.45 -3.97 21.29
CA ILE A 260 -2.75 -3.84 22.72
C ILE A 260 -3.61 -2.59 22.91
N GLY A 261 -4.87 -2.76 23.32
CA GLY A 261 -5.86 -1.71 23.44
C GLY A 261 -6.42 -1.56 24.85
N GLY A 262 -6.22 -0.41 25.48
CA GLY A 262 -7.04 0.05 26.60
C GLY A 262 -8.24 0.87 26.10
N LYS A 263 -8.95 1.56 27.00
CA LYS A 263 -10.11 2.40 26.64
C LYS A 263 -9.74 3.69 25.89
N LYS A 264 -8.61 4.30 26.25
CA LYS A 264 -8.16 5.59 25.70
C LYS A 264 -6.85 5.50 24.91
N LEU A 265 -6.01 4.51 25.18
CA LEU A 265 -4.74 4.31 24.50
C LEU A 265 -4.72 2.92 23.87
N ALA A 266 -4.34 2.82 22.61
CA ALA A 266 -4.07 1.57 21.93
C ALA A 266 -2.74 1.64 21.19
N SER A 267 -2.08 0.50 21.07
CA SER A 267 -0.85 0.31 20.32
C SER A 267 -1.02 -0.80 19.29
N PHE A 268 -0.42 -0.62 18.13
CA PHE A 268 -0.26 -1.67 17.12
C PHE A 268 1.20 -1.75 16.73
N THR A 269 1.75 -2.96 16.75
CA THR A 269 3.12 -3.27 16.36
C THR A 269 3.08 -4.34 15.29
N SER A 270 3.81 -4.16 14.19
CA SER A 270 4.07 -5.19 13.19
C SER A 270 5.55 -5.21 12.88
N PHE A 271 6.14 -6.40 12.90
CA PHE A 271 7.51 -6.66 12.50
C PHE A 271 7.51 -7.73 11.42
N THR A 272 8.18 -7.45 10.31
CA THR A 272 8.34 -8.38 9.20
C THR A 272 9.82 -8.48 8.83
N TYR A 273 10.31 -9.70 8.69
CA TYR A 273 11.62 -9.98 8.09
C TYR A 273 11.43 -10.81 6.83
N LYS A 274 12.11 -10.42 5.76
CA LYS A 274 12.08 -11.07 4.45
C LYS A 274 13.52 -11.37 4.03
N ASP A 275 13.79 -12.62 3.68
CA ASP A 275 15.07 -13.10 3.14
C ASP A 275 14.80 -13.69 1.75
N PHE A 276 15.23 -13.01 0.69
CA PHE A 276 15.08 -13.43 -0.69
C PHE A 276 16.39 -14.02 -1.19
N GLY A 277 16.37 -15.27 -1.65
CA GLY A 277 17.47 -15.87 -2.41
C GLY A 277 17.39 -15.54 -3.89
N ASP A 278 18.30 -16.15 -4.68
CA ASP A 278 18.32 -16.00 -6.13
C ASP A 278 17.01 -16.51 -6.78
N LEU A 279 16.38 -15.66 -7.59
CA LEU A 279 15.17 -16.00 -8.34
C LEU A 279 15.48 -17.03 -9.45
N LYS A 280 14.61 -18.04 -9.58
CA LYS A 280 14.66 -19.03 -10.66
C LYS A 280 13.60 -18.73 -11.71
N ALA A 281 14.05 -18.43 -12.93
CA ALA A 281 13.19 -18.23 -14.09
C ALA A 281 12.56 -19.55 -14.57
N GLY A 282 11.42 -19.44 -15.27
CA GLY A 282 10.79 -20.58 -15.94
C GLY A 282 11.71 -21.17 -17.02
N ALA A 283 11.74 -22.50 -17.11
CA ALA A 283 12.59 -23.19 -18.10
C ALA A 283 12.02 -23.13 -19.52
N ASN A 284 10.70 -23.00 -19.67
CA ASN A 284 10.03 -22.91 -20.96
C ASN A 284 10.22 -21.52 -21.58
N ARG A 285 10.67 -21.49 -22.84
CA ARG A 285 11.00 -20.26 -23.56
C ARG A 285 10.35 -20.27 -24.94
N PRO A 286 9.93 -19.10 -25.47
CA PRO A 286 9.49 -19.02 -26.85
C PRO A 286 10.59 -19.49 -27.79
N GLY A 287 10.23 -20.26 -28.83
CA GLY A 287 11.19 -20.73 -29.82
C GLY A 287 11.95 -19.60 -30.54
N ALA A 288 11.34 -18.42 -30.66
CA ALA A 288 11.99 -17.22 -31.20
C ALA A 288 13.10 -16.66 -30.30
N TYR A 289 13.11 -16.99 -29.00
CA TYR A 289 14.07 -16.45 -28.03
C TYR A 289 14.60 -17.54 -27.09
N PRO A 290 15.32 -18.56 -27.60
CA PRO A 290 15.75 -19.72 -26.82
C PRO A 290 16.76 -19.38 -25.72
N GLU A 291 17.48 -18.27 -25.87
CA GLU A 291 18.49 -17.79 -24.90
C GLU A 291 17.94 -16.76 -23.90
N PHE A 292 16.68 -16.35 -24.05
CA PHE A 292 16.12 -15.28 -23.23
C PHE A 292 16.14 -15.62 -21.74
N GLY A 293 16.69 -14.71 -20.95
CA GLY A 293 16.80 -14.84 -19.50
C GLY A 293 17.76 -15.94 -19.02
N LYS A 294 18.55 -16.59 -19.89
CA LYS A 294 19.60 -17.52 -19.44
C LYS A 294 20.78 -16.75 -18.86
N VAL A 295 21.23 -17.17 -17.69
CA VAL A 295 22.41 -16.63 -17.00
C VAL A 295 23.53 -17.65 -17.10
N LEU A 296 24.42 -17.49 -18.06
CA LEU A 296 25.48 -18.46 -18.32
C LEU A 296 26.68 -18.30 -17.38
N TYR A 297 27.00 -17.07 -17.00
CA TYR A 297 28.12 -16.73 -16.15
C TYR A 297 27.72 -15.64 -15.16
N TYR A 298 28.40 -15.60 -14.02
CA TYR A 298 28.33 -14.51 -13.06
C TYR A 298 29.74 -14.14 -12.58
N ALA A 299 29.91 -12.91 -12.13
CA ALA A 299 31.19 -12.43 -11.61
C ALA A 299 31.39 -12.90 -10.17
N GLN A 300 32.59 -13.37 -9.86
CA GLN A 300 33.02 -13.66 -8.49
C GLN A 300 34.50 -13.35 -8.36
N ARG A 301 34.92 -12.78 -7.22
CA ARG A 301 36.34 -12.56 -6.95
C ARG A 301 36.96 -13.81 -6.33
N ILE A 302 37.95 -14.39 -7.00
CA ILE A 302 38.65 -15.62 -6.59
C ILE A 302 40.14 -15.30 -6.56
N ASN A 303 40.81 -15.57 -5.43
CA ASN A 303 42.25 -15.28 -5.24
C ASN A 303 42.65 -13.83 -5.60
N GLY A 304 41.79 -12.86 -5.27
CA GLY A 304 42.05 -11.44 -5.52
C GLY A 304 41.81 -10.97 -6.96
N ALA A 305 41.31 -11.81 -7.86
CA ALA A 305 40.99 -11.46 -9.24
C ALA A 305 39.51 -11.72 -9.58
N ASP A 306 38.90 -10.89 -10.41
CA ASP A 306 37.54 -11.13 -10.88
C ASP A 306 37.54 -12.31 -11.87
N SER A 307 36.65 -13.27 -11.64
CA SER A 307 36.51 -14.49 -12.42
C SER A 307 35.07 -14.62 -12.93
N MET A 308 34.92 -15.10 -14.16
CA MET A 308 33.62 -15.47 -14.71
C MET A 308 33.33 -16.93 -14.36
N VAL A 309 32.43 -17.12 -13.41
CA VAL A 309 32.05 -18.46 -12.94
C VAL A 309 30.86 -18.94 -13.74
N LYS A 310 30.96 -20.15 -14.31
CA LYS A 310 29.86 -20.77 -15.05
C LYS A 310 28.70 -21.06 -14.10
N ASN A 311 27.50 -20.63 -14.46
CA ASN A 311 26.31 -20.92 -13.71
C ASN A 311 25.87 -22.39 -13.96
N LYS A 312 25.72 -23.16 -12.89
CA LYS A 312 25.33 -24.58 -12.97
C LYS A 312 23.87 -24.75 -13.42
N ASP A 313 23.00 -23.83 -13.01
CA ASP A 313 21.60 -23.76 -13.47
C ASP A 313 21.38 -22.38 -14.09
N TYR A 314 21.41 -22.32 -15.43
CA TYR A 314 21.28 -21.07 -16.17
C TYR A 314 19.92 -20.38 -16.00
N ASN A 315 18.93 -21.03 -15.38
CA ASN A 315 17.65 -20.39 -15.05
C ASN A 315 17.71 -19.62 -13.72
N VAL A 316 18.72 -19.86 -12.89
CA VAL A 316 18.90 -19.14 -11.63
C VAL A 316 19.59 -17.80 -11.90
N GLN A 317 18.93 -16.73 -11.49
CA GLN A 317 19.44 -15.36 -11.54
C GLN A 317 20.45 -15.16 -10.41
N LYS A 318 21.68 -15.64 -10.63
CA LYS A 318 22.74 -15.58 -9.61
C LYS A 318 23.06 -14.15 -9.19
N GLY A 319 23.07 -13.92 -7.88
CA GLY A 319 23.30 -12.61 -7.29
C GLY A 319 22.08 -11.71 -7.43
N ALA A 320 20.87 -12.23 -7.24
CA ALA A 320 19.63 -11.44 -7.23
C ALA A 320 19.02 -11.29 -5.82
N GLY A 321 19.47 -12.12 -4.87
CA GLY A 321 18.96 -12.13 -3.50
C GLY A 321 19.25 -10.85 -2.71
N TYR A 322 18.40 -10.59 -1.72
CA TYR A 322 18.50 -9.48 -0.77
C TYR A 322 17.65 -9.80 0.47
N SER A 323 17.85 -9.07 1.56
CA SER A 323 16.97 -9.16 2.74
C SER A 323 16.41 -7.78 3.11
N GLN A 324 15.28 -7.76 3.80
CA GLN A 324 14.57 -6.54 4.21
C GLN A 324 13.88 -6.75 5.55
N TYR A 325 13.92 -5.71 6.39
CA TYR A 325 13.13 -5.62 7.60
C TYR A 325 12.13 -4.47 7.48
N ASP A 326 10.90 -4.72 7.92
CA ASP A 326 9.86 -3.70 8.01
C ASP A 326 9.27 -3.69 9.42
N ILE A 327 9.17 -2.49 9.98
CA ILE A 327 8.60 -2.26 11.31
C ILE A 327 7.53 -1.19 11.18
N THR A 328 6.34 -1.45 11.71
CA THR A 328 5.27 -0.47 11.85
C THR A 328 4.85 -0.42 13.31
N GLN A 329 5.01 0.73 13.94
CA GLN A 329 4.60 1.01 15.31
C GLN A 329 3.61 2.17 15.31
N LYS A 330 2.43 1.95 15.86
CA LYS A 330 1.39 2.97 15.98
C LYS A 330 0.86 3.09 17.40
N PHE A 331 0.52 4.31 17.79
CA PHE A 331 -0.18 4.60 19.04
C PHE A 331 -1.38 5.49 18.77
N LEU A 332 -2.57 5.04 19.17
CA LEU A 332 -3.80 5.80 19.10
C LEU A 332 -4.20 6.24 20.51
N TYR A 333 -4.29 7.54 20.73
CA TYR A 333 -4.81 8.14 21.95
C TYR A 333 -6.12 8.88 21.68
N LYS A 334 -7.19 8.51 22.38
CA LYS A 334 -8.46 9.24 22.41
C LYS A 334 -8.44 10.30 23.50
N ALA A 335 -8.15 11.54 23.11
CA ALA A 335 -8.19 12.72 23.96
C ALA A 335 -9.66 13.20 24.13
N GLY A 336 -10.43 12.45 24.92
CA GLY A 336 -11.86 12.70 25.09
C GLY A 336 -12.71 12.09 23.97
N LYS A 337 -13.93 12.63 23.76
CA LYS A 337 -14.91 12.05 22.82
C LYS A 337 -14.68 12.46 21.36
N TYR A 338 -13.99 13.58 21.13
CA TYR A 338 -13.97 14.25 19.83
C TYR A 338 -12.57 14.46 19.25
N ILE A 339 -11.51 14.00 19.92
CA ILE A 339 -10.13 14.17 19.47
C ILE A 339 -9.44 12.81 19.50
N ASP A 340 -8.96 12.38 18.34
CA ASP A 340 -8.05 11.24 18.22
C ASP A 340 -6.66 11.76 17.84
N VAL A 341 -5.63 11.24 18.51
CA VAL A 341 -4.23 11.49 18.17
C VAL A 341 -3.58 10.16 17.82
N LEU A 342 -3.04 10.05 16.60
CA LEU A 342 -2.39 8.86 16.08
C LEU A 342 -0.93 9.17 15.77
N LEU A 343 -0.02 8.57 16.54
CA LEU A 343 1.40 8.52 16.20
C LEU A 343 1.65 7.26 15.34
N ASN A 344 2.38 7.42 14.24
CA ASN A 344 2.77 6.36 13.33
C ASN A 344 4.26 6.47 13.07
N VAL A 345 5.00 5.39 13.35
CA VAL A 345 6.43 5.27 13.15
C VAL A 345 6.64 4.02 12.31
N GLN A 346 7.24 4.18 11.14
CA GLN A 346 7.59 3.07 10.26
C GLN A 346 9.08 3.12 9.94
N TYR A 347 9.70 1.94 9.95
CA TYR A 347 11.08 1.77 9.50
C TYR A 347 11.10 0.65 8.47
N SER A 348 11.74 0.89 7.35
CA SER A 348 11.99 -0.13 6.33
C SER A 348 13.44 -0.02 5.90
N ASN A 349 14.11 -1.17 5.74
CA ASN A 349 15.46 -1.21 5.18
C ASN A 349 15.64 -2.35 4.19
N SER A 350 16.70 -2.27 3.41
CA SER A 350 17.18 -3.39 2.61
C SER A 350 18.68 -3.57 2.83
N THR A 351 19.15 -4.80 2.67
CA THR A 351 20.57 -5.04 2.34
C THR A 351 20.87 -4.48 0.95
N ASP A 352 22.06 -4.79 0.44
CA ASP A 352 22.38 -4.56 -0.96
C ASP A 352 21.39 -5.32 -1.85
N VAL A 353 20.79 -4.60 -2.79
CA VAL A 353 19.88 -5.11 -3.81
C VAL A 353 20.61 -5.08 -5.15
N PRO A 354 21.03 -6.25 -5.66
CA PRO A 354 21.79 -6.31 -6.90
C PRO A 354 21.01 -5.83 -8.13
N ARG A 355 21.72 -5.15 -9.03
CA ARG A 355 21.24 -4.78 -10.37
C ARG A 355 21.45 -5.94 -11.33
N PHE A 356 20.64 -6.98 -11.18
CA PHE A 356 20.72 -8.20 -11.99
C PHE A 356 20.70 -7.91 -13.51
N ASP A 357 19.89 -6.95 -13.94
CA ASP A 357 19.84 -6.47 -15.32
C ASP A 357 21.18 -5.95 -15.84
N ARG A 358 22.02 -5.38 -14.96
CA ARG A 358 23.35 -4.86 -15.30
C ARG A 358 24.47 -5.87 -15.13
N LEU A 359 24.36 -6.76 -14.14
CA LEU A 359 25.34 -7.80 -13.85
C LEU A 359 25.42 -8.87 -14.95
N THR A 360 24.41 -8.95 -15.81
CA THR A 360 24.35 -9.87 -16.96
C THR A 360 24.81 -9.22 -18.27
N GLU A 361 25.19 -7.94 -18.28
CA GLU A 361 25.72 -7.27 -19.48
C GLU A 361 27.15 -7.73 -19.80
N TYR A 362 27.44 -7.91 -21.09
CA TYR A 362 28.77 -8.26 -21.60
C TYR A 362 29.44 -7.05 -22.28
N SER A 363 30.77 -7.05 -22.24
CA SER A 363 31.64 -6.20 -23.06
C SER A 363 32.60 -7.13 -23.81
N GLY A 364 32.32 -7.37 -25.09
CA GLY A 364 32.96 -8.45 -25.85
C GLY A 364 32.61 -9.82 -25.25
N SER A 365 33.61 -10.62 -24.92
CA SER A 365 33.45 -11.95 -24.32
C SER A 365 33.44 -11.95 -22.79
N LYS A 366 33.63 -10.80 -22.14
CA LYS A 366 33.69 -10.67 -20.68
C LYS A 366 32.44 -10.01 -20.12
N LEU A 367 32.15 -10.28 -18.84
CA LEU A 367 31.16 -9.48 -18.11
C LEU A 367 31.62 -8.02 -18.06
N LYS A 368 30.67 -7.11 -18.15
CA LYS A 368 30.93 -5.67 -18.19
C LYS A 368 31.10 -5.08 -16.79
N PHE A 369 30.45 -5.66 -15.79
CA PHE A 369 30.49 -5.26 -14.39
C PHE A 369 30.83 -6.47 -13.53
N ALA A 370 31.60 -6.25 -12.47
CA ALA A 370 31.78 -7.22 -11.40
C ALA A 370 30.79 -6.96 -10.26
N GLU A 371 30.49 -5.69 -9.99
CA GLU A 371 29.52 -5.26 -8.99
C GLU A 371 28.62 -4.18 -9.58
N TRP A 372 27.32 -4.31 -9.31
CA TRP A 372 26.36 -3.23 -9.46
C TRP A 372 25.18 -3.52 -8.55
N TYR A 373 24.96 -2.69 -7.54
CA TYR A 373 23.87 -2.85 -6.60
C TYR A 373 23.39 -1.49 -6.09
N TYR A 374 22.18 -1.50 -5.55
CA TYR A 374 21.64 -0.42 -4.75
C TYR A 374 21.66 -0.82 -3.29
N GLY A 375 21.88 0.14 -2.40
CA GLY A 375 21.76 -0.06 -0.98
C GLY A 375 23.10 -0.19 -0.23
N PRO A 376 23.03 -0.26 1.11
CA PRO A 376 21.79 -0.42 1.89
C PRO A 376 20.85 0.78 1.75
N GLN A 377 19.54 0.50 1.61
CA GLN A 377 18.51 1.55 1.56
C GLN A 377 17.79 1.58 2.89
N THR A 378 17.45 2.78 3.38
CA THR A 378 16.65 2.93 4.60
C THR A 378 15.59 4.00 4.42
N ARG A 379 14.43 3.77 5.06
CA ARG A 379 13.34 4.73 5.15
C ARG A 379 12.84 4.75 6.58
N LEU A 380 13.04 5.87 7.26
CA LEU A 380 12.33 6.22 8.49
C LEU A 380 11.17 7.12 8.12
N PHE A 381 9.96 6.76 8.56
CA PHE A 381 8.73 7.50 8.32
C PHE A 381 8.03 7.74 9.66
N ASN A 382 7.74 9.00 9.96
CA ASN A 382 7.04 9.41 11.15
C ASN A 382 5.84 10.27 10.76
N SER A 383 4.68 10.03 11.36
CA SER A 383 3.54 10.94 11.26
C SER A 383 2.77 11.06 12.57
N LEU A 384 2.35 12.28 12.89
CA LEU A 384 1.42 12.60 13.97
C LEU A 384 0.14 13.14 13.34
N THR A 385 -0.93 12.34 13.40
CA THR A 385 -2.24 12.71 12.88
C THR A 385 -3.16 13.07 14.05
N THR A 386 -3.74 14.27 14.01
CA THR A 386 -4.79 14.70 14.95
C THR A 386 -6.10 14.86 14.20
N GLU A 387 -7.13 14.14 14.63
CA GLU A 387 -8.48 14.20 14.07
C GLU A 387 -9.43 14.87 15.06
N PHE A 388 -10.05 15.96 14.65
CA PHE A 388 -11.12 16.65 15.38
C PHE A 388 -12.47 16.26 14.80
N LYS A 389 -13.37 15.78 15.65
CA LYS A 389 -14.68 15.21 15.26
C LYS A 389 -15.87 15.99 15.81
N LYS A 390 -15.62 17.11 16.51
CA LYS A 390 -16.68 18.00 17.00
C LYS A 390 -16.99 19.03 15.92
N GLU A 391 -18.20 18.99 15.41
CA GLU A 391 -18.67 19.96 14.42
C GLU A 391 -18.71 21.39 15.02
N ASN A 392 -18.31 22.36 14.20
CA ASN A 392 -18.41 23.80 14.46
C ASN A 392 -18.72 24.56 13.16
N ALA A 393 -18.60 25.89 13.21
CA ALA A 393 -18.89 26.77 12.07
C ALA A 393 -18.00 26.50 10.84
N PHE A 394 -16.74 26.09 11.04
CA PHE A 394 -15.76 25.90 9.98
C PHE A 394 -15.79 24.48 9.42
N TYR A 395 -15.86 23.47 10.30
CA TYR A 395 -15.77 22.07 9.90
C TYR A 395 -16.73 21.18 10.68
N LYS A 396 -17.13 20.07 10.05
CA LYS A 396 -17.71 18.89 10.69
C LYS A 396 -16.61 17.99 11.25
N THR A 397 -15.57 17.78 10.45
CA THR A 397 -14.34 17.08 10.86
C THR A 397 -13.12 17.81 10.33
N ALA A 398 -12.05 17.85 11.13
CA ALA A 398 -10.75 18.35 10.71
C ALA A 398 -9.67 17.30 10.96
N ARG A 399 -8.68 17.23 10.09
CA ARG A 399 -7.52 16.36 10.25
C ARG A 399 -6.26 17.15 9.96
N ILE A 400 -5.34 17.12 10.92
CA ILE A 400 -4.02 17.73 10.78
C ILE A 400 -2.98 16.62 10.83
N ILE A 401 -2.06 16.58 9.87
CA ILE A 401 -0.97 15.60 9.81
C ILE A 401 0.35 16.37 9.77
N LEU A 402 1.18 16.14 10.77
CA LEU A 402 2.61 16.48 10.75
C LEU A 402 3.39 15.22 10.40
N SER A 403 4.31 15.30 9.46
CA SER A 403 5.12 14.13 9.07
C SER A 403 6.56 14.48 8.77
N GLN A 404 7.43 13.49 8.98
CA GLN A 404 8.84 13.54 8.68
C GLN A 404 9.25 12.22 8.04
N GLN A 405 10.04 12.29 6.98
CA GLN A 405 10.68 11.14 6.36
C GLN A 405 12.18 11.38 6.26
N SER A 406 12.97 10.35 6.54
CA SER A 406 14.40 10.30 6.29
C SER A 406 14.69 9.08 5.42
N ILE A 407 15.28 9.31 4.27
CA ILE A 407 15.57 8.29 3.27
C ILE A 407 17.05 8.37 2.94
N ASP A 408 17.76 7.26 3.14
CA ASP A 408 19.13 7.09 2.66
C ASP A 408 19.11 6.06 1.52
N GLU A 409 19.55 6.48 0.34
CA GLU A 409 19.76 5.61 -0.82
C GLU A 409 21.23 5.62 -1.20
N SER A 410 21.77 4.47 -1.59
CA SER A 410 23.11 4.38 -2.14
C SER A 410 23.15 3.52 -3.40
N ARG A 411 24.14 3.80 -4.25
CA ARG A 411 24.34 3.18 -5.55
C ARG A 411 25.82 2.90 -5.72
N HIS A 412 26.13 1.65 -6.03
CA HIS A 412 27.49 1.18 -6.14
C HIS A 412 27.70 0.45 -7.47
N ASP A 413 28.80 0.74 -8.15
CA ASP A 413 29.19 0.05 -9.37
C ASP A 413 30.70 -0.10 -9.51
N ARG A 414 31.12 -1.24 -10.06
CA ARG A 414 32.51 -1.54 -10.39
C ARG A 414 32.58 -2.35 -11.69
N ARG A 415 33.40 -1.85 -12.62
CA ARG A 415 33.69 -2.56 -13.87
C ARG A 415 34.43 -3.87 -13.59
N PHE A 416 34.18 -4.88 -14.41
CA PHE A 416 34.90 -6.14 -14.32
C PHE A 416 36.41 -5.89 -14.50
N ASN A 417 37.24 -6.45 -13.61
CA ASN A 417 38.69 -6.22 -13.48
C ASN A 417 39.14 -4.80 -13.08
N ALA A 418 38.23 -3.86 -12.83
CA ALA A 418 38.62 -2.55 -12.32
C ALA A 418 38.79 -2.59 -10.79
N VAL A 419 39.76 -1.81 -10.30
CA VAL A 419 40.00 -1.64 -8.86
C VAL A 419 39.12 -0.55 -8.23
N ASN A 420 38.71 0.45 -9.01
CA ASN A 420 37.90 1.56 -8.52
C ASN A 420 36.41 1.19 -8.50
N LYS A 421 35.85 1.10 -7.29
CA LYS A 421 34.40 1.02 -7.04
C LYS A 421 33.86 2.43 -6.88
N ARG A 422 32.82 2.79 -7.63
CA ARG A 422 32.13 4.07 -7.44
C ARG A 422 30.99 3.89 -6.45
N SER A 423 30.86 4.85 -5.53
CA SER A 423 29.77 4.93 -4.57
C SER A 423 29.10 6.29 -4.65
N GLN A 424 27.77 6.32 -4.82
CA GLN A 424 26.93 7.51 -4.72
C GLN A 424 25.96 7.32 -3.57
N ILE A 425 25.80 8.33 -2.72
CA ILE A 425 24.98 8.30 -1.51
C ILE A 425 24.09 9.54 -1.51
N GLU A 426 22.80 9.31 -1.45
CA GLU A 426 21.77 10.33 -1.40
C GLU A 426 21.03 10.27 -0.08
N LYS A 427 20.98 11.41 0.62
CA LYS A 427 20.21 11.59 1.85
C LYS A 427 19.07 12.57 1.60
N ILE A 428 17.84 12.12 1.80
CA ILE A 428 16.64 12.90 1.56
C ILE A 428 15.87 13.04 2.88
N ASN A 429 15.62 14.28 3.29
CA ASN A 429 14.75 14.57 4.41
C ASN A 429 13.52 15.33 3.92
N ILE A 430 12.35 14.88 4.34
CA ILE A 430 11.06 15.43 3.91
C ILE A 430 10.28 15.79 5.16
N TYR A 431 9.76 17.01 5.20
CA TYR A 431 8.86 17.48 6.25
C TYR A 431 7.55 17.92 5.60
N ALA A 432 6.42 17.49 6.15
CA ALA A 432 5.13 17.91 5.62
C ALA A 432 4.11 18.25 6.70
N LEU A 433 3.29 19.24 6.42
CA LEU A 433 2.10 19.62 7.17
C LEU A 433 0.90 19.57 6.22
N ASN A 434 -0.10 18.75 6.56
CA ASN A 434 -1.37 18.68 5.86
C ASN A 434 -2.49 19.07 6.81
N ALA A 435 -3.38 19.95 6.36
CA ALA A 435 -4.56 20.36 7.10
C ALA A 435 -5.78 20.19 6.21
N ASP A 436 -6.65 19.24 6.57
CA ASP A 436 -7.83 18.85 5.81
C ASP A 436 -9.11 19.08 6.62
N PHE A 437 -10.13 19.62 5.97
CA PHE A 437 -11.40 19.96 6.59
C PHE A 437 -12.56 19.43 5.74
N ILE A 438 -13.62 18.94 6.39
CA ILE A 438 -14.89 18.58 5.76
C ILE A 438 -16.00 19.41 6.37
N LYS A 439 -16.91 19.96 5.56
CA LYS A 439 -18.11 20.65 6.01
C LYS A 439 -19.32 20.25 5.16
N ASP A 440 -20.42 19.89 5.81
CA ASP A 440 -21.68 19.56 5.15
C ASP A 440 -22.66 20.74 5.24
N PHE A 441 -23.36 21.02 4.14
CA PHE A 441 -24.45 22.00 4.08
C PHE A 441 -25.73 21.33 3.59
N LYS A 442 -26.81 21.49 4.38
CA LYS A 442 -28.16 21.03 4.04
C LYS A 442 -28.25 19.54 3.64
N LYS A 443 -27.30 18.70 4.08
CA LYS A 443 -27.19 17.27 3.73
C LYS A 443 -27.11 16.94 2.23
N LYS A 444 -26.88 17.94 1.38
CA LYS A 444 -26.75 17.78 -0.08
C LYS A 444 -25.40 18.22 -0.62
N HIS A 445 -24.76 19.14 0.09
CA HIS A 445 -23.46 19.67 -0.29
C HIS A 445 -22.44 19.25 0.75
N GLU A 446 -21.33 18.72 0.29
CA GLU A 446 -20.16 18.42 1.11
C GLU A 446 -18.99 19.19 0.50
N LEU A 447 -18.41 20.08 1.28
CA LEU A 447 -17.17 20.78 0.93
C LEU A 447 -16.01 20.10 1.65
N ARG A 448 -14.93 19.89 0.91
CA ARG A 448 -13.65 19.48 1.49
C ARG A 448 -12.59 20.44 1.03
N TYR A 449 -11.85 20.99 1.95
CA TYR A 449 -10.83 21.97 1.65
C TYR A 449 -9.64 21.76 2.56
N GLY A 450 -8.48 22.19 2.10
CA GLY A 450 -7.27 21.98 2.85
C GLY A 450 -6.07 22.68 2.27
N ALA A 451 -4.98 22.60 3.01
CA ALA A 451 -3.68 23.13 2.64
C ALA A 451 -2.58 22.12 2.93
N GLU A 452 -1.54 22.16 2.10
CA GLU A 452 -0.35 21.32 2.21
C GLU A 452 0.90 22.18 2.14
N VAL A 453 1.86 21.88 3.01
CA VAL A 453 3.23 22.34 2.93
C VAL A 453 4.13 21.11 2.91
N LEU A 454 5.04 21.04 1.93
CA LEU A 454 5.99 19.95 1.77
C LEU A 454 7.39 20.53 1.52
N LEU A 455 8.35 20.16 2.37
CA LEU A 455 9.73 20.62 2.30
C LEU A 455 10.64 19.42 2.04
N ASN A 456 11.34 19.39 0.92
CA ASN A 456 12.33 18.36 0.61
C ASN A 456 13.73 18.96 0.67
N LYS A 457 14.63 18.25 1.34
CA LYS A 457 16.07 18.55 1.33
C LYS A 457 16.84 17.33 0.86
N VAL A 458 17.65 17.50 -0.16
CA VAL A 458 18.47 16.45 -0.79
C VAL A 458 19.93 16.80 -0.62
N ASN A 459 20.70 15.85 -0.12
CA ASN A 459 22.15 15.91 -0.06
C ASN A 459 22.72 14.72 -0.83
N SER A 460 23.77 14.97 -1.62
CA SER A 460 24.33 14.01 -2.56
C SER A 460 25.85 13.99 -2.40
N LYS A 461 26.40 12.81 -2.13
CA LYS A 461 27.85 12.58 -1.97
C LYS A 461 28.29 11.44 -2.87
N ALA A 462 29.52 11.51 -3.36
CA ALA A 462 30.09 10.44 -4.16
C ALA A 462 31.60 10.33 -3.96
N HIS A 463 32.11 9.10 -4.10
CA HIS A 463 33.53 8.81 -4.07
C HIS A 463 33.86 7.56 -4.89
N PHE A 464 35.13 7.42 -5.28
CA PHE A 464 35.71 6.15 -5.69
C PHE A 464 36.49 5.56 -4.52
N GLU A 465 36.43 4.24 -4.38
CA GLU A 465 37.22 3.45 -3.44
C GLU A 465 38.03 2.44 -4.25
N ASP A 466 39.36 2.45 -4.08
CA ASP A 466 40.21 1.38 -4.59
C ASP A 466 40.05 0.15 -3.69
N ILE A 467 39.47 -0.93 -4.22
CA ILE A 467 39.18 -2.14 -3.44
C ILE A 467 40.42 -2.93 -2.98
N THR A 468 41.61 -2.56 -3.45
CA THR A 468 42.88 -3.21 -3.08
C THR A 468 43.63 -2.43 -2.00
N THR A 469 43.60 -1.10 -2.07
CA THR A 469 44.33 -0.23 -1.13
C THR A 469 43.43 0.45 -0.09
N GLY A 470 42.12 0.50 -0.32
CA GLY A 470 41.17 1.29 0.47
C GLY A 470 41.26 2.81 0.24
N ALA A 471 42.09 3.27 -0.71
CA ALA A 471 42.25 4.67 -0.99
C ALA A 471 40.96 5.27 -1.56
N ILE A 472 40.55 6.43 -1.02
CA ILE A 472 39.35 7.16 -1.44
C ILE A 472 39.75 8.32 -2.33
N SER A 473 39.07 8.47 -3.46
CA SER A 473 39.19 9.65 -4.33
C SER A 473 37.82 10.19 -4.70
N LYS A 474 37.82 11.42 -5.25
CA LYS A 474 36.59 12.15 -5.54
C LYS A 474 35.86 11.53 -6.74
N ALA A 475 34.54 11.37 -6.62
CA ALA A 475 33.69 10.98 -7.74
C ALA A 475 32.58 12.01 -7.94
N GLN A 476 31.99 12.00 -9.14
CA GLN A 476 30.89 12.88 -9.47
C GLN A 476 29.62 12.48 -8.73
N THR A 477 29.00 13.46 -8.08
CA THR A 477 27.70 13.31 -7.43
C THR A 477 26.57 13.22 -8.47
N ARG A 478 25.48 12.54 -8.11
CA ARG A 478 24.32 12.39 -8.99
C ARG A 478 23.46 13.65 -9.05
N TYR A 479 23.30 14.28 -7.89
CA TYR A 479 22.63 15.57 -7.69
C TYR A 479 23.64 16.59 -7.14
N PRO A 480 23.34 17.90 -7.19
CA PRO A 480 24.23 18.96 -6.76
C PRO A 480 24.77 18.73 -5.34
N ASP A 481 26.09 18.89 -5.18
CA ASP A 481 26.83 18.62 -3.95
C ASP A 481 26.72 19.74 -2.92
N GLY A 482 26.38 20.96 -3.36
CA GLY A 482 25.98 22.08 -2.49
C GLY A 482 24.59 21.90 -1.87
N GLY A 483 23.85 20.88 -2.30
CA GLY A 483 22.51 20.55 -1.82
C GLY A 483 21.39 21.05 -2.74
N SER A 484 20.21 20.46 -2.54
CA SER A 484 18.99 20.81 -3.27
C SER A 484 17.79 20.87 -2.33
N ASP A 485 16.99 21.91 -2.47
CA ASP A 485 15.72 22.08 -1.77
C ASP A 485 14.56 22.13 -2.77
N MET A 486 13.46 21.44 -2.46
CA MET A 486 12.22 21.49 -3.24
C MET A 486 11.02 21.62 -2.30
N ASN A 487 10.41 22.81 -2.33
CA ASN A 487 9.35 23.20 -1.42
C ASN A 487 8.04 23.38 -2.17
N THR A 488 6.95 22.80 -1.67
CA THR A 488 5.61 22.94 -2.22
C THR A 488 4.69 23.55 -1.19
N ILE A 489 3.90 24.53 -1.62
CA ILE A 489 2.75 25.06 -0.87
C ILE A 489 1.53 24.92 -1.77
N ALA A 490 0.46 24.35 -1.25
CA ALA A 490 -0.76 24.15 -2.01
C ALA A 490 -2.01 24.32 -1.16
N ALA A 491 -3.10 24.66 -1.83
CA ALA A 491 -4.43 24.69 -1.26
C ALA A 491 -5.42 24.06 -2.23
N TYR A 492 -6.41 23.36 -1.70
CA TYR A 492 -7.44 22.71 -2.50
C TYR A 492 -8.83 22.93 -1.93
N LEU A 493 -9.82 22.82 -2.82
CA LEU A 493 -11.24 22.81 -2.51
C LEU A 493 -11.91 21.78 -3.42
N THR A 494 -12.76 20.94 -2.85
CA THR A 494 -13.64 20.03 -3.57
C THR A 494 -15.05 20.20 -3.05
N HIS A 495 -16.02 20.04 -3.94
CA HIS A 495 -17.44 20.13 -3.65
C HIS A 495 -18.14 18.94 -4.26
N ARG A 496 -18.85 18.20 -3.42
CA ARG A 496 -19.78 17.16 -3.83
C ARG A 496 -21.20 17.66 -3.62
N TRP A 497 -22.01 17.60 -4.66
CA TRP A 497 -23.40 18.00 -4.65
C TRP A 497 -24.29 16.83 -5.07
N GLU A 498 -25.02 16.28 -4.11
CA GLU A 498 -26.14 15.38 -4.38
C GLU A 498 -27.35 16.23 -4.80
N ILE A 499 -27.50 16.43 -6.12
CA ILE A 499 -28.60 17.20 -6.70
C ILE A 499 -29.92 16.51 -6.33
N ASN A 500 -29.95 15.19 -6.56
CA ASN A 500 -30.98 14.25 -6.13
C ASN A 500 -30.38 12.83 -6.08
N ARG A 501 -31.18 11.83 -5.71
CA ARG A 501 -30.74 10.43 -5.57
C ARG A 501 -30.16 9.80 -6.85
N LYS A 502 -30.38 10.41 -8.02
CA LYS A 502 -29.88 9.91 -9.31
C LYS A 502 -28.69 10.70 -9.83
N PHE A 503 -28.48 11.95 -9.41
CA PHE A 503 -27.47 12.84 -9.97
C PHE A 503 -26.56 13.39 -8.89
N ILE A 504 -25.27 13.10 -9.03
CA ILE A 504 -24.22 13.58 -8.13
C ILE A 504 -23.19 14.31 -8.96
N LEU A 505 -22.98 15.59 -8.66
CA LEU A 505 -21.95 16.42 -9.26
C LEU A 505 -20.78 16.52 -8.28
N SER A 506 -19.56 16.33 -8.78
CA SER A 506 -18.33 16.57 -8.04
C SER A 506 -17.48 17.59 -8.77
N SER A 507 -16.96 18.59 -8.06
CA SER A 507 -16.02 19.55 -8.61
C SER A 507 -14.85 19.73 -7.66
N GLY A 508 -13.70 20.16 -8.20
CA GLY A 508 -12.49 20.35 -7.43
C GLY A 508 -11.55 21.33 -8.09
N ALA A 509 -10.81 22.07 -7.28
CA ALA A 509 -9.76 22.97 -7.69
C ALA A 509 -8.58 22.87 -6.71
N ARG A 510 -7.36 23.00 -7.24
CA ARG A 510 -6.13 23.05 -6.46
C ARG A 510 -5.19 24.09 -7.04
N PHE A 511 -4.69 24.96 -6.19
CA PHE A 511 -3.55 25.81 -6.49
C PHE A 511 -2.30 25.21 -5.87
N SER A 512 -1.17 25.21 -6.59
CA SER A 512 0.12 24.74 -6.09
C SER A 512 1.22 25.70 -6.53
N SER A 513 2.16 25.99 -5.62
CA SER A 513 3.39 26.71 -5.87
C SER A 513 4.57 25.85 -5.43
N VAL A 514 5.49 25.58 -6.36
CA VAL A 514 6.66 24.72 -6.15
C VAL A 514 7.92 25.54 -6.41
N LYS A 515 8.79 25.64 -5.40
CA LYS A 515 10.10 26.29 -5.50
C LYS A 515 11.20 25.23 -5.46
N LEU A 516 12.07 25.23 -6.46
CA LEU A 516 13.26 24.40 -6.57
C LEU A 516 14.50 25.30 -6.47
N SER A 517 15.40 24.99 -5.55
CA SER A 517 16.69 25.66 -5.40
C SER A 517 17.79 24.61 -5.30
N SER A 518 18.90 24.77 -6.01
CA SER A 518 20.03 23.84 -5.97
C SER A 518 21.34 24.51 -6.37
N THR A 519 22.45 24.05 -5.79
CA THR A 519 23.79 24.63 -6.02
C THR A 519 24.82 23.54 -6.31
N PHE A 520 25.50 23.66 -7.45
CA PHE A 520 26.70 22.88 -7.80
C PHE A 520 27.91 23.60 -7.21
N ALA A 521 28.35 23.16 -6.03
CA ALA A 521 29.47 23.78 -5.33
C ALA A 521 30.80 23.39 -5.96
N ASP A 522 30.89 22.17 -6.47
CA ASP A 522 32.06 21.68 -7.20
C ASP A 522 31.75 21.41 -8.68
N THR A 523 32.45 22.15 -9.55
CA THR A 523 32.42 21.98 -11.01
C THR A 523 33.76 21.50 -11.57
N THR A 524 34.70 21.05 -10.72
CA THR A 524 36.04 20.63 -11.15
C THR A 524 36.03 19.39 -12.04
N VAL A 525 35.06 18.48 -11.84
CA VAL A 525 34.92 17.26 -12.65
C VAL A 525 34.18 17.55 -13.97
N PHE A 526 33.19 18.45 -13.95
CA PHE A 526 32.46 18.91 -15.14
C PHE A 526 32.06 20.39 -15.02
N PRO A 527 32.44 21.25 -15.97
CA PRO A 527 32.05 22.65 -15.97
C PRO A 527 30.61 22.82 -16.49
N PHE A 528 29.68 23.08 -15.58
CA PHE A 528 28.30 23.43 -15.96
C PHE A 528 28.20 24.92 -16.33
N PRO A 529 27.29 25.30 -17.25
CA PRO A 529 27.10 26.71 -17.64
C PRO A 529 26.43 27.57 -16.56
N PHE A 530 26.08 26.97 -15.42
CA PHE A 530 25.49 27.63 -14.26
C PHE A 530 25.96 26.93 -12.97
N ALA A 531 26.08 27.70 -11.89
CA ALA A 531 26.34 27.17 -10.55
C ALA A 531 25.04 26.85 -9.80
N ASP A 532 23.95 27.56 -10.12
CA ASP A 532 22.68 27.47 -9.39
C ASP A 532 21.50 27.19 -10.31
N VAL A 533 20.52 26.46 -9.78
CA VAL A 533 19.20 26.26 -10.39
C VAL A 533 18.15 26.78 -9.43
N ASN A 534 17.42 27.82 -9.84
CA ASN A 534 16.38 28.46 -9.04
C ASN A 534 15.11 28.65 -9.87
N ASN A 535 14.12 27.80 -9.64
CA ASN A 535 12.86 27.81 -10.38
C ASN A 535 11.67 27.92 -9.44
N THR A 536 10.63 28.62 -9.91
CA THR A 536 9.32 28.67 -9.25
C THR A 536 8.25 28.32 -10.26
N PHE A 537 7.45 27.33 -9.93
CA PHE A 537 6.36 26.82 -10.77
C PHE A 537 5.04 27.03 -10.05
N THR A 538 4.04 27.57 -10.74
CA THR A 538 2.69 27.72 -10.21
C THR A 538 1.69 27.05 -11.14
N ALA A 539 0.66 26.45 -10.55
CA ALA A 539 -0.41 25.83 -11.31
C ALA A 539 -1.75 25.91 -10.60
N LEU A 540 -2.80 26.11 -11.40
CA LEU A 540 -4.19 25.94 -11.01
C LEU A 540 -4.76 24.75 -11.78
N ASN A 541 -5.13 23.69 -11.05
CA ASN A 541 -5.71 22.48 -11.61
C ASN A 541 -7.14 22.32 -11.13
N GLY A 542 -7.94 21.60 -11.89
CA GLY A 542 -9.33 21.36 -11.52
C GLY A 542 -9.89 20.06 -12.08
N SER A 543 -11.01 19.65 -11.52
CA SER A 543 -11.74 18.45 -11.90
C SER A 543 -13.24 18.71 -11.81
N VAL A 544 -14.01 18.19 -12.76
CA VAL A 544 -15.48 18.16 -12.72
C VAL A 544 -15.92 16.78 -13.15
N GLY A 545 -16.78 16.15 -12.36
CA GLY A 545 -17.36 14.85 -12.68
C GLY A 545 -18.84 14.78 -12.34
N LEU A 546 -19.56 14.00 -13.13
CA LEU A 546 -20.99 13.76 -12.99
C LEU A 546 -21.23 12.26 -12.91
N VAL A 547 -22.02 11.85 -11.92
CA VAL A 547 -22.52 10.48 -11.78
C VAL A 547 -24.03 10.51 -11.98
N TYR A 548 -24.52 9.61 -12.84
CA TYR A 548 -25.93 9.37 -13.08
C TYR A 548 -26.28 7.91 -12.74
N LEU A 549 -27.24 7.74 -11.84
CA LEU A 549 -27.78 6.46 -11.37
C LEU A 549 -29.25 6.32 -11.85
N PRO A 550 -29.50 5.88 -13.10
CA PRO A 550 -30.86 5.77 -13.64
C PRO A 550 -31.75 4.79 -12.87
N GLY A 551 -31.15 3.78 -12.24
CA GLY A 551 -31.76 2.72 -11.42
C GLY A 551 -30.70 2.04 -10.54
N ASN A 552 -30.96 0.81 -10.08
CA ASN A 552 -30.06 0.11 -9.14
C ASN A 552 -28.89 -0.61 -9.82
N ASP A 553 -29.01 -0.95 -11.11
CA ASP A 553 -28.04 -1.82 -11.79
C ASP A 553 -27.05 -1.05 -12.69
N TRP A 554 -27.31 0.24 -12.93
CA TRP A 554 -26.57 1.05 -13.88
C TRP A 554 -25.96 2.26 -13.19
N ARG A 555 -24.65 2.44 -13.41
CA ARG A 555 -23.90 3.64 -13.07
C ARG A 555 -23.25 4.20 -14.32
N LEU A 556 -23.57 5.45 -14.64
CA LEU A 556 -22.92 6.21 -15.70
C LEU A 556 -22.11 7.34 -15.07
N SER A 557 -20.84 7.47 -15.44
CA SER A 557 -19.96 8.51 -14.89
C SER A 557 -19.17 9.20 -15.99
N ALA A 558 -19.09 10.53 -15.93
CA ALA A 558 -18.21 11.35 -16.76
C ALA A 558 -17.27 12.14 -15.85
N LEU A 559 -16.00 12.29 -16.25
CA LEU A 559 -14.98 13.03 -15.51
C LEU A 559 -14.07 13.79 -16.48
N GLY A 560 -13.93 15.09 -16.26
CA GLY A 560 -12.88 15.92 -16.86
C GLY A 560 -11.96 16.46 -15.77
N SER A 561 -10.65 16.39 -15.98
CA SER A 561 -9.66 16.86 -14.99
C SER A 561 -8.36 17.30 -15.65
N SER A 562 -7.71 18.31 -15.08
CA SER A 562 -6.35 18.72 -15.44
C SER A 562 -5.35 18.34 -14.34
N GLY A 563 -4.10 18.08 -14.72
CA GLY A 563 -2.99 17.83 -13.80
C GLY A 563 -1.77 18.65 -14.17
N PHE A 564 -0.88 18.87 -13.21
CA PHE A 564 0.37 19.59 -13.39
C PHE A 564 1.45 19.01 -12.48
N ARG A 565 2.63 18.75 -13.05
CA ARG A 565 3.82 18.35 -12.29
C ARG A 565 4.96 19.29 -12.61
N ALA A 566 5.49 19.95 -11.57
CA ALA A 566 6.73 20.69 -11.67
C ALA A 566 7.92 19.74 -11.87
N PRO A 567 8.91 20.10 -12.72
CA PRO A 567 10.22 19.43 -12.73
C PRO A 567 10.82 19.37 -11.32
N ASN A 568 11.30 18.21 -10.91
CA ASN A 568 11.94 18.01 -9.60
C ASN A 568 13.47 18.06 -9.71
N VAL A 569 14.16 17.78 -8.59
CA VAL A 569 15.64 17.75 -8.55
C VAL A 569 16.17 16.73 -9.56
N ASP A 570 15.54 15.56 -9.69
CA ASP A 570 15.96 14.55 -10.67
C ASP A 570 15.82 15.01 -12.13
N ASP A 571 14.82 15.81 -12.44
CA ASP A 571 14.60 16.32 -13.80
C ASP A 571 15.56 17.46 -14.15
N ALA A 572 15.71 18.44 -13.24
CA ALA A 572 16.38 19.69 -13.54
C ALA A 572 17.89 19.69 -13.25
N THR A 573 18.34 18.86 -12.29
CA THR A 573 19.72 18.98 -11.76
C THR A 573 20.53 17.70 -11.81
N LYS A 574 19.93 16.58 -12.25
CA LYS A 574 20.64 15.30 -12.35
C LYS A 574 21.78 15.37 -13.35
N PHE A 575 22.96 14.98 -12.90
CA PHE A 575 24.06 14.58 -13.77
C PHE A 575 24.26 13.06 -13.67
N PHE A 576 24.14 12.37 -14.79
CA PHE A 576 24.22 10.91 -14.77
C PHE A 576 24.68 10.33 -16.10
N ASP A 577 25.77 9.57 -16.05
CA ASP A 577 26.19 8.74 -17.17
C ASP A 577 25.39 7.42 -17.17
N SER A 578 24.29 7.41 -17.91
CA SER A 578 23.31 6.32 -17.90
C SER A 578 23.76 5.08 -18.68
N LYS A 579 24.64 5.29 -19.67
CA LYS A 579 25.34 4.26 -20.42
C LYS A 579 26.73 4.81 -20.73
N PRO A 580 27.76 4.42 -19.94
CA PRO A 580 29.08 4.99 -20.10
C PRO A 580 29.63 4.89 -21.51
N GLY A 581 30.00 6.06 -22.05
CA GLY A 581 30.46 6.25 -23.43
C GLY A 581 29.36 6.38 -24.48
N ALA A 582 28.07 6.45 -24.11
CA ALA A 582 26.97 6.52 -25.06
C ALA A 582 25.86 7.52 -24.71
N VAL A 583 25.46 7.63 -23.44
CA VAL A 583 24.33 8.51 -23.05
C VAL A 583 24.62 9.21 -21.73
N LEU A 584 24.90 10.50 -21.82
CA LEU A 584 25.09 11.40 -20.70
C LEU A 584 23.82 12.22 -20.45
N VAL A 585 23.30 12.18 -19.23
CA VAL A 585 22.23 13.06 -18.76
C VAL A 585 22.86 14.30 -18.13
N VAL A 586 22.45 15.47 -18.62
CA VAL A 586 22.96 16.77 -18.17
C VAL A 586 21.86 17.61 -17.52
N PRO A 587 22.20 18.44 -16.51
CA PRO A 587 21.28 19.38 -15.89
C PRO A 587 20.64 20.36 -16.89
N ASN A 588 19.39 20.76 -16.62
CA ASN A 588 18.67 21.77 -17.39
C ASN A 588 17.86 22.67 -16.45
N SER A 589 18.35 23.91 -16.26
CA SER A 589 17.72 24.91 -15.40
C SER A 589 16.43 25.52 -15.98
N SER A 590 16.15 25.33 -17.27
CA SER A 590 15.07 25.99 -18.00
C SER A 590 13.87 25.08 -18.32
N LEU A 591 13.76 23.91 -17.67
CA LEU A 591 12.59 23.03 -17.81
C LEU A 591 11.31 23.75 -17.35
N LYS A 592 10.21 23.54 -18.08
CA LYS A 592 8.91 24.16 -17.83
C LYS A 592 7.88 23.16 -17.34
#